data_AF-W2Y6S1-F1
#
_entry.id   AF-W2Y6S1-F1
#
_cell.length_a   1.000
_cell.length_b   1.000
_cell.length_c   1.000
_cell.angle_alpha   90.00
_cell.angle_beta   90.00
_cell.angle_gamma   90.00
#
_symmetry.space_group_name_H-M   'P 1'
#
loop_
_entity.id
_entity.type
_entity.pdbx_description
1 polymer ?
#
loop_
_entity_poly.entity_id
_entity_poly.type
_entity_poly.pdbx_seq_one_letter_code
_entity_poly.pdbx_strand_id
1 'polypeptide(L)'
;TFHLPRQTEMSTATGVLSRAVRGGSYRFLQRLLTFAANSLVLRKLHLNVTGAVTVRLELALASIFLLRDGFRLAFLRMPSLDSKAPGNGKAHIQQLVNVAWLSTAISWAVAALVLVYSAVGSPSETLKGDEALDGYSAVLAMYCGAAMIEALAEPMFVLAHASVLVSWQVAAQSAAFLVRAAVQYVGVVVLELSLTAYGVAELSYALTLLIMFAVFFWRRVYGSSSGEEKFALTSMRQLLPGKPDGDADWCHNELMALLVPLSVQSGVKYLLAEGDKWVLTGFASLQHMGVYGLVSNLGSLVPRIVFLPIEEATKTIFSKLALAQKQKSEDNDDKESKKKSLVDGQTLLLVLLKLMNLVGLVFVCFGTSYANTLVLLLYGAEKARQGVGAALSVYCVYIPFLGVNGVSEAVVHAIGDDHELMRLNKLLGVFFAIYAFSALVFMQVLDWGTLGLILANCVNMACRILYCLTFLASYFRQVSPKAHSSNSFLNGISFWRRSLPDRLVMAAFFSSMVLTAISQRVLLGSASISLVRHALHVAVGVVCFGGTILALYIKERHLLGAQLKALRGQSKAHDD
;
A
#
# COMPACT_ATOMS: atom_id res chain seq x y z
N THR A 1 17.89 -49.13 -2.99
CA THR A 1 18.34 -47.88 -2.33
C THR A 1 17.78 -46.70 -3.10
N PHE A 2 16.53 -46.33 -2.83
CA PHE A 2 15.89 -45.12 -3.38
C PHE A 2 15.53 -44.23 -2.20
N HIS A 3 16.24 -43.10 -2.08
CA HIS A 3 16.01 -42.10 -1.05
C HIS A 3 14.76 -41.28 -1.39
N LEU A 4 13.79 -41.26 -0.47
CA LEU A 4 12.62 -40.37 -0.50
C LEU A 4 13.03 -38.92 -0.19
N PRO A 5 12.58 -37.93 -0.98
CA PRO A 5 12.65 -36.51 -0.61
C PRO A 5 11.24 -35.90 -0.41
N ARG A 6 10.30 -36.60 0.27
CA ARG A 6 8.91 -36.09 0.47
C ARG A 6 8.62 -35.47 1.84
N GLN A 7 9.31 -35.87 2.92
CA GLN A 7 9.01 -35.38 4.28
C GLN A 7 9.54 -33.97 4.59
N THR A 8 10.51 -33.45 3.83
CA THR A 8 11.10 -32.11 4.06
C THR A 8 10.26 -30.95 3.51
N GLU A 9 9.38 -31.18 2.54
CA GLU A 9 8.52 -30.14 1.96
C GLU A 9 7.27 -29.82 2.80
N MET A 10 6.76 -30.78 3.57
CA MET A 10 5.56 -30.60 4.40
C MET A 10 5.84 -29.86 5.71
N SER A 11 7.02 -30.10 6.31
CA SER A 11 7.53 -29.33 7.47
C SER A 11 7.76 -27.86 7.10
N THR A 12 8.20 -27.59 5.88
CA THR A 12 8.46 -26.23 5.39
C THR A 12 7.18 -25.45 5.11
N ALA A 13 6.08 -26.05 4.62
CA ALA A 13 4.81 -25.33 4.40
C ALA A 13 4.14 -24.84 5.71
N THR A 14 4.06 -25.71 6.73
CA THR A 14 3.54 -25.36 8.05
C THR A 14 4.47 -24.40 8.80
N GLY A 15 5.78 -24.56 8.64
CA GLY A 15 6.80 -23.63 9.16
C GLY A 15 6.77 -22.26 8.47
N VAL A 16 6.50 -22.22 7.17
CA VAL A 16 6.31 -20.98 6.39
C VAL A 16 5.02 -20.28 6.82
N LEU A 17 3.91 -21.00 7.03
CA LEU A 17 2.66 -20.43 7.52
C LEU A 17 2.82 -19.90 8.96
N SER A 18 3.51 -20.63 9.83
CA SER A 18 3.85 -20.19 11.19
C SER A 18 4.72 -18.93 11.19
N ARG A 19 5.77 -18.90 10.36
CA ARG A 19 6.65 -17.73 10.18
C ARG A 19 5.93 -16.56 9.52
N ALA A 20 5.01 -16.81 8.59
CA ALA A 20 4.17 -15.80 7.95
C ALA A 20 3.15 -15.20 8.94
N VAL A 21 2.55 -16.02 9.81
CA VAL A 21 1.65 -15.56 10.88
C VAL A 21 2.42 -14.76 11.93
N ARG A 22 3.62 -15.21 12.33
CA ARG A 22 4.47 -14.49 13.29
C ARG A 22 5.02 -13.18 12.70
N GLY A 23 5.48 -13.20 11.45
CA GLY A 23 5.88 -12.00 10.71
C GLY A 23 4.71 -11.04 10.49
N GLY A 24 3.52 -11.58 10.20
CA GLY A 24 2.26 -10.85 10.12
C GLY A 24 1.89 -10.17 11.43
N SER A 25 2.06 -10.84 12.57
CA SER A 25 1.77 -10.25 13.89
C SER A 25 2.72 -9.10 14.25
N TYR A 26 4.01 -9.19 13.89
CA TYR A 26 4.94 -8.07 14.11
C TYR A 26 4.61 -6.88 13.20
N ARG A 27 4.32 -7.13 11.91
CA ARG A 27 3.87 -6.08 10.98
C ARG A 27 2.57 -5.44 11.43
N PHE A 28 1.65 -6.23 11.99
CA PHE A 28 0.41 -5.75 12.58
C PHE A 28 0.68 -4.81 13.76
N LEU A 29 1.48 -5.26 14.73
CA LEU A 29 1.79 -4.46 15.93
C LEU A 29 2.52 -3.16 15.57
N GLN A 30 3.47 -3.23 14.63
CA GLN A 30 4.18 -2.04 14.13
C GLN A 30 3.20 -1.04 13.52
N ARG A 31 2.30 -1.49 12.63
CA ARG A 31 1.33 -0.60 11.98
C ARG A 31 0.34 -0.01 12.98
N LEU A 32 -0.08 -0.78 13.97
CA LEU A 32 -0.97 -0.30 15.03
C LEU A 32 -0.28 0.77 15.90
N LEU A 33 0.99 0.57 16.25
CA LEU A 33 1.78 1.52 17.02
C LEU A 33 2.00 2.83 16.25
N THR A 34 2.40 2.75 14.98
CA THR A 34 2.56 3.92 14.11
C THR A 34 1.24 4.66 13.93
N PHE A 35 0.13 3.93 13.75
CA PHE A 35 -1.20 4.53 13.65
C PHE A 35 -1.62 5.23 14.95
N ALA A 36 -1.37 4.63 16.12
CA ALA A 36 -1.69 5.22 17.40
C ALA A 36 -0.89 6.53 17.62
N ALA A 37 0.41 6.50 17.37
CA ALA A 37 1.27 7.69 17.45
C ALA A 37 0.79 8.81 16.51
N ASN A 38 0.53 8.48 15.24
CA ASN A 38 0.03 9.46 14.26
C ASN A 38 -1.36 9.98 14.63
N SER A 39 -2.24 9.14 15.17
CA SER A 39 -3.59 9.56 15.55
C SER A 39 -3.60 10.52 16.73
N LEU A 40 -2.70 10.34 17.70
CA LEU A 40 -2.54 11.27 18.83
C LEU A 40 -2.09 12.65 18.35
N VAL A 41 -1.13 12.70 17.43
CA VAL A 41 -0.66 13.96 16.81
C VAL A 41 -1.79 14.60 16.01
N LEU A 42 -2.45 13.81 15.15
CA LEU A 42 -3.54 14.31 14.31
C LEU A 42 -4.70 14.85 15.13
N ARG A 43 -5.02 14.29 16.30
CA ARG A 43 -6.10 14.78 17.17
C ARG A 43 -5.95 16.26 17.55
N LYS A 44 -4.72 16.77 17.66
CA LYS A 44 -4.43 18.17 18.07
C LYS A 44 -4.39 19.17 16.91
N LEU A 45 -4.37 18.69 15.66
CA LEU A 45 -4.18 19.55 14.49
C LEU A 45 -5.50 19.95 13.84
N HIS A 46 -5.55 21.18 13.33
CA HIS A 46 -6.63 21.65 12.48
C HIS A 46 -6.70 20.86 11.16
N LEU A 47 -7.89 20.75 10.55
CA LEU A 47 -8.07 19.98 9.32
C LEU A 47 -7.28 20.56 8.14
N ASN A 48 -7.12 21.87 8.05
CA ASN A 48 -6.39 22.51 6.96
C ASN A 48 -4.89 22.18 7.02
N VAL A 49 -4.31 22.18 8.23
CA VAL A 49 -2.93 21.72 8.49
C VAL A 49 -2.80 20.23 8.17
N THR A 50 -3.80 19.42 8.57
CA THR A 50 -3.82 17.98 8.25
C THR A 50 -3.81 17.75 6.74
N GLY A 51 -4.61 18.50 5.98
CA GLY A 51 -4.66 18.40 4.52
C GLY A 51 -3.37 18.85 3.85
N ALA A 52 -2.77 19.95 4.32
CA ALA A 52 -1.48 20.44 3.84
C ALA A 52 -0.38 19.38 4.03
N VAL A 53 -0.30 18.76 5.21
CA VAL A 53 0.71 17.75 5.52
C VAL A 53 0.46 16.44 4.75
N THR A 54 -0.72 15.84 4.94
CA THR A 54 -0.99 14.46 4.47
C THR A 54 -1.19 14.36 2.96
N VAL A 55 -1.45 15.48 2.28
CA VAL A 55 -1.66 15.51 0.84
C VAL A 55 -0.55 16.29 0.16
N ARG A 56 -0.41 17.59 0.40
CA ARG A 56 0.49 18.44 -0.41
C ARG A 56 1.96 18.21 -0.11
N LEU A 57 2.36 18.18 1.17
CA LEU A 57 3.75 17.98 1.56
C LEU A 57 4.24 16.55 1.26
N GLU A 58 3.40 15.55 1.52
CA GLU A 58 3.69 14.16 1.10
C GLU A 58 3.81 14.03 -0.43
N LEU A 59 2.92 14.67 -1.20
CA LEU A 59 2.98 14.67 -2.65
C LEU A 59 4.25 15.35 -3.17
N ALA A 60 4.68 16.43 -2.53
CA ALA A 60 5.93 17.11 -2.86
C ALA A 60 7.15 16.19 -2.64
N LEU A 61 7.25 15.51 -1.49
CA LEU A 61 8.33 14.53 -1.24
C LEU A 61 8.31 13.38 -2.24
N ALA A 62 7.13 12.82 -2.50
CA ALA A 62 6.98 11.72 -3.43
C ALA A 62 7.35 12.15 -4.87
N SER A 63 7.03 13.38 -5.27
CA SER A 63 7.46 13.97 -6.54
C SER A 63 8.99 14.15 -6.61
N ILE A 64 9.63 14.61 -5.53
CA ILE A 64 11.08 14.80 -5.47
C ILE A 64 11.81 13.46 -5.64
N PHE A 65 11.28 12.38 -5.07
CA PHE A 65 11.86 11.04 -5.14
C PHE A 65 11.31 10.14 -6.25
N LEU A 66 10.60 10.71 -7.23
CA LEU A 66 9.91 9.99 -8.31
C LEU A 66 10.75 8.89 -8.97
N LEU A 67 12.01 9.19 -9.29
CA LEU A 67 12.87 8.27 -10.03
C LEU A 67 13.65 7.30 -9.14
N ARG A 68 13.68 7.54 -7.82
CA ARG A 68 14.55 6.86 -6.85
C ARG A 68 14.37 5.35 -6.85
N ASP A 69 13.13 4.88 -6.94
CA ASP A 69 12.82 3.45 -7.02
C ASP A 69 13.38 2.81 -8.30
N GLY A 70 13.40 3.56 -9.41
CA GLY A 70 13.98 3.09 -10.67
C GLY A 70 15.49 2.90 -10.55
N PHE A 71 16.19 3.85 -9.90
CA PHE A 71 17.60 3.72 -9.58
C PHE A 71 17.87 2.52 -8.67
N ARG A 72 17.15 2.37 -7.56
CA ARG A 72 17.32 1.24 -6.63
C ARG A 72 17.16 -0.11 -7.31
N LEU A 73 16.15 -0.26 -8.19
CA LEU A 73 15.94 -1.48 -8.99
C LEU A 73 17.07 -1.74 -9.98
N ALA A 74 17.65 -0.69 -10.58
CA ALA A 74 18.75 -0.83 -11.53
C ALA A 74 20.02 -1.33 -10.81
N PHE A 75 20.31 -0.79 -9.64
CA PHE A 75 21.49 -1.17 -8.85
C PHE A 75 21.42 -2.57 -8.24
N LEU A 76 20.23 -3.14 -8.03
CA LEU A 76 20.08 -4.55 -7.64
C LEU A 76 20.60 -5.54 -8.70
N ARG A 77 20.77 -5.09 -9.96
CA ARG A 77 21.29 -5.91 -11.06
C ARG A 77 22.81 -5.84 -11.18
N MET A 78 23.46 -5.01 -10.36
CA MET A 78 24.91 -4.85 -10.35
C MET A 78 25.55 -5.84 -9.36
N PRO A 79 26.80 -6.27 -9.60
CA PRO A 79 27.51 -7.16 -8.68
C PRO A 79 27.68 -6.52 -7.30
N SER A 80 27.60 -7.33 -6.25
CA SER A 80 27.73 -6.88 -4.87
C SER A 80 29.12 -6.31 -4.58
N LEU A 81 29.21 -5.36 -3.65
CA LEU A 81 30.50 -4.77 -3.23
C LEU A 81 31.42 -5.77 -2.51
N ASP A 82 30.88 -6.90 -2.05
CA ASP A 82 31.66 -7.96 -1.40
C ASP A 82 32.13 -9.03 -2.41
N SER A 83 31.63 -9.00 -3.65
CA SER A 83 32.01 -9.93 -4.73
C SER A 83 33.27 -9.44 -5.46
N LYS A 84 34.34 -10.26 -5.48
CA LYS A 84 35.53 -10.03 -6.31
C LYS A 84 35.17 -10.15 -7.80
N ALA A 85 34.91 -9.04 -8.48
CA ALA A 85 34.96 -9.01 -9.94
C ALA A 85 36.43 -9.01 -10.41
N PRO A 86 36.84 -9.88 -11.36
CA PRO A 86 38.20 -9.91 -11.88
C PRO A 86 38.43 -8.75 -12.86
N GLY A 87 39.37 -7.86 -12.53
CA GLY A 87 39.80 -6.74 -13.37
C GLY A 87 38.88 -5.51 -13.29
N ASN A 88 39.43 -4.32 -13.05
CA ASN A 88 38.75 -3.01 -12.94
C ASN A 88 37.92 -2.72 -11.66
N GLY A 89 38.16 -3.43 -10.56
CA GLY A 89 37.39 -3.25 -9.31
C GLY A 89 37.23 -1.80 -8.82
N LYS A 90 38.29 -0.96 -8.84
CA LYS A 90 38.21 0.43 -8.36
C LYS A 90 37.48 1.37 -9.34
N ALA A 91 37.82 1.30 -10.63
CA ALA A 91 37.19 2.11 -11.66
C ALA A 91 35.68 1.80 -11.78
N HIS A 92 35.32 0.51 -11.72
CA HIS A 92 33.94 0.05 -11.74
C HIS A 92 33.14 0.59 -10.55
N ILE A 93 33.69 0.52 -9.33
CA ILE A 93 33.03 1.09 -8.13
C ILE A 93 32.83 2.60 -8.29
N GLN A 94 33.82 3.32 -8.81
CA GLN A 94 33.71 4.75 -9.03
C GLN A 94 32.62 5.10 -10.06
N GLN A 95 32.49 4.31 -11.14
CA GLN A 95 31.40 4.46 -12.11
C GLN A 95 30.02 4.24 -11.47
N LEU A 96 29.88 3.23 -10.61
CA LEU A 96 28.63 2.98 -9.87
C LEU A 96 28.30 4.15 -8.93
N VAL A 97 29.30 4.66 -8.21
CA VAL A 97 29.15 5.84 -7.32
C VAL A 97 28.70 7.06 -8.12
N ASN A 98 29.34 7.36 -9.26
CA ASN A 98 28.98 8.49 -10.12
C ASN A 98 27.51 8.41 -10.59
N VAL A 99 27.05 7.22 -10.99
CA VAL A 99 25.65 7.00 -11.37
C VAL A 99 24.70 7.12 -10.17
N ALA A 100 25.12 6.74 -8.96
CA ALA A 100 24.30 6.90 -7.77
C ALA A 100 24.10 8.39 -7.43
N TRP A 101 25.13 9.22 -7.64
CA TRP A 101 25.04 10.68 -7.49
C TRP A 101 24.13 11.35 -8.53
N LEU A 102 23.90 10.72 -9.69
CA LEU A 102 22.91 11.21 -10.65
C LEU A 102 21.49 11.18 -10.05
N SER A 103 21.15 10.15 -9.28
CA SER A 103 19.87 10.10 -8.55
C SER A 103 19.73 11.26 -7.54
N THR A 104 20.81 11.57 -6.83
CA THR A 104 20.86 12.69 -5.88
C THR A 104 20.70 14.03 -6.60
N ALA A 105 21.42 14.23 -7.71
CA ALA A 105 21.36 15.44 -8.52
C ALA A 105 19.96 15.69 -9.09
N ILE A 106 19.28 14.64 -9.58
CA ILE A 106 17.90 14.76 -10.06
C ILE A 106 16.96 15.14 -8.92
N SER A 107 17.09 14.51 -7.75
CA SER A 107 16.26 14.83 -6.58
C SER A 107 16.45 16.30 -6.16
N TRP A 108 17.68 16.80 -6.18
CA TRP A 108 17.97 18.22 -5.92
C TRP A 108 17.40 19.16 -6.96
N ALA A 109 17.48 18.80 -8.25
CA ALA A 109 16.90 19.60 -9.33
C ALA A 109 15.38 19.72 -9.19
N VAL A 110 14.69 18.62 -8.89
CA VAL A 110 13.24 18.62 -8.65
C VAL A 110 12.89 19.41 -7.38
N ALA A 111 13.62 19.23 -6.28
CA ALA A 111 13.42 20.00 -5.06
C ALA A 111 13.60 21.52 -5.28
N ALA A 112 14.64 21.91 -6.02
CA ALA A 112 14.88 23.30 -6.41
C ALA A 112 13.74 23.83 -7.30
N LEU A 113 13.23 23.03 -8.24
CA LEU A 113 12.07 23.40 -9.06
C LEU A 113 10.82 23.64 -8.20
N VAL A 114 10.56 22.78 -7.21
CA VAL A 114 9.43 22.94 -6.27
C VAL A 114 9.58 24.23 -5.45
N LEU A 115 10.79 24.52 -4.97
CA LEU A 115 11.09 25.77 -4.25
C LEU A 115 10.88 27.00 -5.12
N VAL A 116 11.40 26.99 -6.36
CA VAL A 116 11.22 28.09 -7.32
C VAL A 116 9.74 28.27 -7.66
N TYR A 117 9.02 27.18 -7.92
CA TYR A 117 7.58 27.23 -8.17
C TYR A 117 6.83 27.83 -6.98
N SER A 118 7.18 27.46 -5.75
CA SER A 118 6.58 28.04 -4.55
C SER A 118 6.95 29.50 -4.31
N ALA A 119 8.11 29.96 -4.78
CA ALA A 119 8.56 31.33 -4.63
C ALA A 119 7.99 32.27 -5.70
N VAL A 120 7.82 31.75 -6.93
CA VAL A 120 7.30 32.50 -8.09
C VAL A 120 5.78 32.44 -8.16
N GLY A 121 5.18 31.32 -7.77
CA GLY A 121 3.74 31.22 -7.60
C GLY A 121 3.31 32.18 -6.51
N SER A 122 2.54 33.22 -6.86
CA SER A 122 1.82 34.01 -5.86
C SER A 122 1.11 33.02 -4.92
N PRO A 123 1.29 33.10 -3.59
CA PRO A 123 0.69 32.14 -2.67
C PRO A 123 -0.79 32.14 -3.00
N SER A 124 -1.28 31.01 -3.52
CA SER A 124 -2.62 30.87 -4.07
C SER A 124 -3.57 31.54 -3.10
N GLU A 125 -4.46 32.43 -3.57
CA GLU A 125 -5.34 33.22 -2.71
C GLU A 125 -6.13 32.36 -1.69
N THR A 126 -6.24 31.06 -1.94
CA THR A 126 -6.71 30.00 -1.04
C THR A 126 -5.91 29.79 0.26
N LEU A 127 -4.65 30.22 0.38
CA LEU A 127 -3.83 30.10 1.61
C LEU A 127 -3.77 31.40 2.43
N LYS A 128 -4.08 32.56 1.84
CA LYS A 128 -3.82 33.87 2.47
C LYS A 128 -4.79 34.23 3.61
N GLY A 129 -5.84 33.44 3.84
CA GLY A 129 -6.88 33.74 4.82
C GLY A 129 -6.89 32.89 6.10
N ASP A 130 -5.97 31.94 6.26
CA ASP A 130 -5.99 31.01 7.40
C ASP A 130 -4.69 31.11 8.20
N GLU A 131 -4.76 31.72 9.40
CA GLU A 131 -3.62 31.87 10.33
C GLU A 131 -2.94 30.51 10.64
N ALA A 132 -3.69 29.41 10.57
CA ALA A 132 -3.16 28.07 10.80
C ALA A 132 -2.17 27.58 9.73
N LEU A 133 -2.11 28.25 8.57
CA LEU A 133 -1.19 27.97 7.46
C LEU A 133 -0.08 29.03 7.32
N ASP A 134 0.02 29.95 8.29
CA ASP A 134 1.12 30.88 8.31
C ASP A 134 2.47 30.12 8.39
N GLY A 135 3.42 30.50 7.53
CA GLY A 135 4.67 29.77 7.37
C GLY A 135 4.62 28.48 6.53
N TYR A 136 3.55 28.19 5.78
CA TYR A 136 3.52 27.03 4.87
C TYR A 136 4.71 27.00 3.88
N SER A 137 5.08 28.17 3.33
CA SER A 137 6.24 28.29 2.43
C SER A 137 7.55 27.92 3.14
N ALA A 138 7.72 28.33 4.39
CA ALA A 138 8.87 27.96 5.21
C ALA A 138 8.90 26.45 5.48
N VAL A 139 7.76 25.82 5.78
CA VAL A 139 7.68 24.37 6.00
C VAL A 139 7.90 23.58 4.71
N LEU A 140 7.37 24.03 3.59
CA LEU A 140 7.67 23.45 2.28
C LEU A 140 9.17 23.54 1.98
N ALA A 141 9.82 24.65 2.34
CA ALA A 141 11.27 24.79 2.21
C ALA A 141 12.04 23.85 3.13
N MET A 142 11.58 23.63 4.37
CA MET A 142 12.13 22.61 5.26
C MET A 142 11.98 21.20 4.67
N TYR A 143 10.84 20.88 4.06
CA TYR A 143 10.62 19.59 3.39
C TYR A 143 11.54 19.39 2.18
N CYS A 144 11.71 20.43 1.35
CA CYS A 144 12.66 20.38 0.23
C CYS A 144 14.10 20.23 0.73
N GLY A 145 14.49 20.98 1.77
CA GLY A 145 15.80 20.85 2.42
C GLY A 145 16.02 19.45 3.02
N ALA A 146 15.01 18.89 3.69
CA ALA A 146 15.05 17.53 4.20
C ALA A 146 15.22 16.51 3.07
N ALA A 147 14.48 16.65 1.97
CA ALA A 147 14.63 15.78 0.81
C ALA A 147 16.02 15.88 0.19
N MET A 148 16.62 17.08 0.14
CA MET A 148 17.99 17.27 -0.33
C MET A 148 19.02 16.59 0.60
N ILE A 149 18.85 16.70 1.92
CA ILE A 149 19.69 16.01 2.91
C ILE A 149 19.52 14.49 2.79
N GLU A 150 18.30 14.00 2.62
CA GLU A 150 18.02 12.59 2.45
C GLU A 150 18.61 12.04 1.14
N ALA A 151 18.61 12.84 0.08
CA ALA A 151 19.24 12.49 -1.19
C ALA A 151 20.77 12.34 -1.07
N LEU A 152 21.43 12.98 -0.11
CA LEU A 152 22.86 12.73 0.19
C LEU A 152 23.11 11.34 0.76
N ALA A 153 22.12 10.73 1.42
CA ALA A 153 22.22 9.37 1.92
C ALA A 153 22.02 8.33 0.80
N GLU A 154 21.51 8.73 -0.37
CA GLU A 154 21.13 7.82 -1.43
C GLU A 154 22.29 7.01 -2.04
N PRO A 155 23.48 7.59 -2.32
CA PRO A 155 24.61 6.80 -2.82
C PRO A 155 24.97 5.65 -1.88
N MET A 156 25.01 5.90 -0.57
CA MET A 156 25.25 4.87 0.44
C MET A 156 24.11 3.85 0.51
N PHE A 157 22.86 4.33 0.43
CA PHE A 157 21.68 3.47 0.46
C PHE A 157 21.68 2.48 -0.71
N VAL A 158 21.91 2.99 -1.92
CA VAL A 158 21.85 2.23 -3.17
C VAL A 158 23.00 1.23 -3.28
N LEU A 159 24.21 1.63 -2.84
CA LEU A 159 25.36 0.73 -2.74
C LEU A 159 25.11 -0.39 -1.71
N ALA A 160 24.54 -0.08 -0.55
CA ALA A 160 24.12 -1.10 0.42
C ALA A 160 23.02 -2.01 -0.16
N HIS A 161 22.14 -1.45 -0.99
CA HIS A 161 21.08 -2.21 -1.66
C HIS A 161 21.62 -3.21 -2.67
N ALA A 162 22.58 -2.78 -3.51
CA ALA A 162 23.26 -3.64 -4.49
C ALA A 162 24.00 -4.80 -3.81
N SER A 163 24.56 -4.57 -2.61
CA SER A 163 25.21 -5.61 -1.80
C SER A 163 24.24 -6.43 -0.94
N VAL A 164 22.92 -6.25 -1.08
CA VAL A 164 21.89 -7.00 -0.34
C VAL A 164 22.05 -6.86 1.19
N LEU A 165 22.57 -5.71 1.66
CA LEU A 165 22.72 -5.39 3.09
C LEU A 165 21.40 -4.89 3.70
N VAL A 166 20.33 -5.65 3.48
CA VAL A 166 18.94 -5.28 3.81
C VAL A 166 18.78 -4.97 5.30
N SER A 167 19.45 -5.71 6.19
CA SER A 167 19.39 -5.48 7.64
C SER A 167 19.83 -4.08 8.03
N TRP A 168 20.83 -3.51 7.35
CA TRP A 168 21.34 -2.17 7.67
C TRP A 168 20.39 -1.09 7.18
N GLN A 169 19.80 -1.29 6.01
CA GLN A 169 18.76 -0.41 5.47
C GLN A 169 17.56 -0.35 6.42
N VAL A 170 17.09 -1.52 6.87
CA VAL A 170 15.97 -1.62 7.81
C VAL A 170 16.31 -0.95 9.15
N ALA A 171 17.52 -1.14 9.67
CA ALA A 171 17.95 -0.51 10.92
C ALA A 171 18.02 1.03 10.81
N ALA A 172 18.64 1.56 9.75
CA ALA A 172 18.76 3.00 9.53
C ALA A 172 17.39 3.66 9.35
N GLN A 173 16.52 3.07 8.50
CA GLN A 173 15.17 3.57 8.28
C GLN A 173 14.33 3.54 9.56
N SER A 174 14.38 2.44 10.32
CA SER A 174 13.63 2.31 11.57
C SER A 174 14.06 3.35 12.60
N ALA A 175 15.37 3.58 12.76
CA ALA A 175 15.89 4.62 13.64
C ALA A 175 15.41 6.02 13.22
N ALA A 176 15.51 6.35 11.93
CA ALA A 176 15.05 7.63 11.39
C ALA A 176 13.54 7.84 11.61
N PHE A 177 12.71 6.81 11.37
CA PHE A 177 11.27 6.87 11.62
C PHE A 177 10.93 7.08 13.10
N LEU A 178 11.67 6.44 14.02
CA LEU A 178 11.47 6.62 15.46
C LEU A 178 11.81 8.05 15.90
N VAL A 179 12.94 8.59 15.44
CA VAL A 179 13.34 9.98 15.73
C VAL A 179 12.31 10.95 15.17
N ARG A 180 11.89 10.78 13.91
CA ARG A 180 10.84 11.58 13.28
C ARG A 180 9.56 11.59 14.10
N ALA A 181 9.07 10.42 14.50
CA ALA A 181 7.83 10.28 15.26
C ALA A 181 7.94 10.96 16.63
N ALA A 182 9.07 10.82 17.31
CA ALA A 182 9.32 11.46 18.60
C ALA A 182 9.34 13.00 18.46
N VAL A 183 10.10 13.52 17.49
CA VAL A 183 10.20 14.97 17.23
C VAL A 183 8.83 15.54 16.84
N GLN A 184 8.08 14.83 15.99
CA GLN A 184 6.74 15.23 15.58
C GLN A 184 5.77 15.27 16.77
N TYR A 185 5.81 14.25 17.63
CA TYR A 185 4.97 14.21 18.84
C TYR A 185 5.31 15.35 19.80
N VAL A 186 6.60 15.54 20.11
CA VAL A 186 7.05 16.63 20.99
C VAL A 186 6.70 17.99 20.40
N GLY A 187 6.93 18.19 19.10
CA GLY A 187 6.59 19.43 18.41
C GLY A 187 5.11 19.77 18.49
N VAL A 188 4.23 18.84 18.13
CA VAL A 188 2.78 19.10 18.07
C VAL A 188 2.11 19.11 19.44
N VAL A 189 2.51 18.19 20.34
CA VAL A 189 1.78 17.97 21.60
C VAL A 189 2.39 18.74 22.77
N VAL A 190 3.72 18.87 22.83
CA VAL A 190 4.41 19.51 23.97
C VAL A 190 4.71 20.96 23.69
N LEU A 191 5.19 21.26 22.47
CA LEU A 191 5.58 22.62 22.06
C LEU A 191 4.45 23.39 21.35
N GLU A 192 3.31 22.72 21.09
CA GLU A 192 2.15 23.27 20.36
C GLU A 192 2.51 23.89 19.00
N LEU A 193 3.62 23.44 18.41
CA LEU A 193 4.04 23.80 17.06
C LEU A 193 3.15 23.04 16.07
N SER A 194 2.37 23.77 15.27
CA SER A 194 1.42 23.18 14.33
C SER A 194 2.12 22.60 13.09
N LEU A 195 2.28 23.39 12.03
CA LEU A 195 2.85 22.97 10.76
C LEU A 195 4.39 22.88 10.83
N THR A 196 5.03 23.74 11.61
CA THR A 196 6.50 23.78 11.76
C THR A 196 7.06 22.52 12.40
N ALA A 197 6.32 21.87 13.32
CA ALA A 197 6.70 20.59 13.90
C ALA A 197 6.91 19.50 12.83
N TYR A 198 6.11 19.52 11.76
CA TYR A 198 6.26 18.58 10.65
C TYR A 198 7.51 18.84 9.84
N GLY A 199 7.88 20.10 9.61
CA GLY A 199 9.12 20.47 8.92
C GLY A 199 10.36 20.03 9.70
N VAL A 200 10.38 20.30 11.00
CA VAL A 200 11.48 19.89 11.89
C VAL A 200 11.55 18.37 12.02
N ALA A 201 10.41 17.68 12.09
CA ALA A 201 10.37 16.22 12.10
C ALA A 201 10.95 15.62 10.81
N GLU A 202 10.63 16.16 9.64
CA GLU A 202 11.18 15.68 8.36
C GLU A 202 12.70 15.93 8.26
N LEU A 203 13.18 17.09 8.70
CA LEU A 203 14.62 17.37 8.78
C LEU A 203 15.33 16.39 9.72
N SER A 204 14.73 16.08 10.87
CA SER A 204 15.27 15.12 11.82
C SER A 204 15.34 13.70 11.24
N TYR A 205 14.36 13.31 10.43
CA TYR A 205 14.34 12.04 9.69
C TYR A 205 15.52 11.96 8.72
N ALA A 206 15.63 12.94 7.83
CA ALA A 206 16.67 12.99 6.80
C ALA A 206 18.09 12.99 7.41
N LEU A 207 18.30 13.78 8.46
CA LEU A 207 19.59 13.86 9.14
C LEU A 207 19.95 12.55 9.84
N THR A 208 18.99 11.94 10.55
CA THR A 208 19.21 10.64 11.22
C THR A 208 19.56 9.56 10.21
N LEU A 209 18.86 9.52 9.06
CA LEU A 209 19.12 8.57 8.00
C LEU A 209 20.54 8.73 7.44
N LEU A 210 20.95 9.97 7.15
CA LEU A 210 22.29 10.28 6.65
C LEU A 210 23.38 9.87 7.65
N ILE A 211 23.21 10.23 8.93
CA ILE A 211 24.16 9.87 9.99
C ILE A 211 24.28 8.35 10.14
N MET A 212 23.16 7.63 10.15
CA MET A 212 23.18 6.17 10.30
C MET A 212 23.94 5.48 9.16
N PHE A 213 23.68 5.87 7.91
CA PHE A 213 24.44 5.33 6.78
C PHE A 213 25.91 5.74 6.81
N ALA A 214 26.22 6.98 7.14
CA ALA A 214 27.60 7.45 7.26
C ALA A 214 28.37 6.66 8.33
N VAL A 215 27.76 6.42 9.51
CA VAL A 215 28.34 5.62 10.59
C VAL A 215 28.51 4.15 10.18
N PHE A 216 27.55 3.57 9.47
CA PHE A 216 27.66 2.18 9.02
C PHE A 216 28.78 1.98 8.01
N PHE A 217 28.87 2.84 6.99
CA PHE A 217 29.98 2.79 6.03
C PHE A 217 31.31 3.10 6.71
N TRP A 218 31.36 4.07 7.62
CA TRP A 218 32.55 4.36 8.41
C TRP A 218 33.03 3.13 9.19
N ARG A 219 32.14 2.49 9.96
CA ARG A 219 32.47 1.29 10.74
C ARG A 219 32.92 0.13 9.86
N ARG A 220 32.36 -0.04 8.65
CA ARG A 220 32.79 -1.11 7.74
C ARG A 220 34.16 -0.81 7.12
N VAL A 221 34.40 0.42 6.68
CA VAL A 221 35.68 0.83 6.07
C VAL A 221 36.83 0.76 7.09
N TYR A 222 36.62 1.23 8.31
CA TYR A 222 37.66 1.28 9.36
C TYR A 222 37.71 0.05 10.26
N GLY A 223 36.63 -0.74 10.34
CA GLY A 223 36.55 -1.97 11.13
C GLY A 223 37.04 -3.22 10.38
N SER A 224 37.30 -3.13 9.07
CA SER A 224 37.72 -4.26 8.22
C SER A 224 39.18 -4.71 8.43
N SER A 225 39.86 -4.26 9.49
CA SER A 225 41.25 -4.66 9.80
C SER A 225 41.39 -6.07 10.40
N SER A 226 40.31 -6.81 10.70
CA SER A 226 40.41 -8.05 11.51
C SER A 226 39.74 -9.33 10.99
N GLY A 227 39.27 -9.45 9.73
CA GLY A 227 38.76 -10.74 9.25
C GLY A 227 38.32 -10.82 7.79
N GLU A 228 39.06 -11.63 7.02
CA GLU A 228 38.81 -12.38 5.76
C GLU A 228 37.93 -11.88 4.59
N GLU A 229 37.10 -10.83 4.70
CA GLU A 229 36.39 -10.26 3.54
C GLU A 229 36.73 -8.78 3.37
N LYS A 230 37.69 -8.46 2.48
CA LYS A 230 38.07 -7.08 2.18
C LYS A 230 36.91 -6.39 1.45
N PHE A 231 36.20 -5.53 2.16
CA PHE A 231 35.21 -4.62 1.59
C PHE A 231 35.82 -3.78 0.46
N ALA A 232 35.11 -3.62 -0.65
CA ALA A 232 35.71 -3.03 -1.84
C ALA A 232 35.99 -1.51 -1.73
N LEU A 233 35.35 -0.81 -0.79
CA LEU A 233 35.66 0.59 -0.48
C LEU A 233 36.76 0.67 0.59
N THR A 234 37.86 1.34 0.25
CA THR A 234 39.01 1.52 1.15
C THR A 234 39.02 2.89 1.85
N SER A 235 38.18 3.82 1.41
CA SER A 235 38.06 5.16 1.99
C SER A 235 36.66 5.72 1.77
N MET A 236 36.16 6.51 2.74
CA MET A 236 34.91 7.26 2.58
C MET A 236 34.96 8.27 1.43
N ARG A 237 36.15 8.69 0.98
CA ARG A 237 36.30 9.59 -0.18
C ARG A 237 35.85 8.96 -1.49
N GLN A 238 35.88 7.62 -1.60
CA GLN A 238 35.40 6.89 -2.78
C GLN A 238 33.87 6.91 -2.91
N LEU A 239 33.15 7.39 -1.89
CA LEU A 239 31.70 7.60 -1.96
C LEU A 239 31.33 8.92 -2.64
N LEU A 240 32.30 9.77 -2.95
CA LEU A 240 32.09 11.03 -3.68
C LEU A 240 32.28 10.82 -5.19
N PRO A 241 31.64 11.63 -6.03
CA PRO A 241 31.81 11.54 -7.47
C PRO A 241 33.26 11.92 -7.85
N GLY A 242 33.83 11.20 -8.82
CA GLY A 242 35.24 11.31 -9.16
C GLY A 242 35.54 10.70 -10.53
N LYS A 243 36.70 11.05 -11.10
CA LYS A 243 37.17 10.47 -12.35
C LYS A 243 37.57 9.00 -12.09
N PRO A 244 37.03 8.02 -12.85
CA PRO A 244 37.48 6.64 -12.73
C PRO A 244 38.96 6.51 -13.10
N ASP A 245 39.66 5.55 -12.49
CA ASP A 245 41.04 5.23 -12.88
C ASP A 245 41.05 4.65 -14.31
N GLY A 246 41.93 5.17 -15.18
CA GLY A 246 42.06 4.74 -16.58
C GLY A 246 41.23 5.58 -17.57
N ASP A 247 41.11 5.09 -18.80
CA ASP A 247 40.28 5.69 -19.88
C ASP A 247 38.84 5.18 -19.86
N ALA A 248 38.34 4.85 -18.66
CA ALA A 248 37.00 4.30 -18.48
C ALA A 248 35.94 5.43 -18.44
N ASP A 249 34.78 5.17 -19.02
CA ASP A 249 33.66 6.11 -19.07
C ASP A 249 33.23 6.59 -17.67
N TRP A 250 32.71 7.82 -17.56
CA TRP A 250 32.30 8.41 -16.28
C TRP A 250 31.14 7.65 -15.61
N CYS A 251 30.24 7.06 -16.42
CA CYS A 251 29.10 6.27 -15.98
C CYS A 251 29.22 4.82 -16.45
N HIS A 252 28.64 3.89 -15.70
CA HIS A 252 28.55 2.51 -16.13
C HIS A 252 27.49 2.36 -17.24
N ASN A 253 27.92 2.05 -18.46
CA ASN A 253 27.04 2.05 -19.65
C ASN A 253 25.87 1.07 -19.53
N GLU A 254 26.08 -0.14 -19.00
CA GLU A 254 24.98 -1.10 -18.80
C GLU A 254 23.97 -0.61 -17.75
N LEU A 255 24.44 0.12 -16.74
CA LEU A 255 23.57 0.66 -15.69
C LEU A 255 22.70 1.78 -16.26
N MET A 256 23.28 2.64 -17.09
CA MET A 256 22.56 3.72 -17.79
C MET A 256 21.50 3.17 -18.75
N ALA A 257 21.80 2.10 -19.48
CA ALA A 257 20.83 1.43 -20.36
C ALA A 257 19.63 0.86 -19.59
N LEU A 258 19.85 0.36 -18.37
CA LEU A 258 18.80 -0.18 -17.50
C LEU A 258 18.02 0.91 -16.76
N LEU A 259 18.65 2.06 -16.48
CA LEU A 259 18.04 3.17 -15.75
C LEU A 259 16.82 3.72 -16.46
N VAL A 260 16.89 3.97 -17.78
CA VAL A 260 15.79 4.62 -18.51
C VAL A 260 14.48 3.80 -18.43
N PRO A 261 14.45 2.50 -18.78
CA PRO A 261 13.22 1.70 -18.66
C PRO A 261 12.69 1.59 -17.22
N LEU A 262 13.59 1.44 -16.23
CA LEU A 262 13.20 1.29 -14.82
C LEU A 262 12.70 2.60 -14.22
N SER A 263 13.28 3.74 -14.62
CA SER A 263 12.82 5.07 -14.24
C SER A 263 11.45 5.38 -14.84
N VAL A 264 11.19 5.02 -16.10
CA VAL A 264 9.86 5.13 -16.71
C VAL A 264 8.84 4.27 -15.95
N GLN A 265 9.21 3.03 -15.62
CA GLN A 265 8.34 2.14 -14.84
C GLN A 265 8.03 2.73 -13.45
N SER A 266 9.01 3.32 -12.77
CA SER A 266 8.79 3.99 -11.47
C SER A 266 7.92 5.23 -11.60
N GLY A 267 8.08 6.02 -12.66
CA GLY A 267 7.21 7.16 -12.95
C GLY A 267 5.75 6.76 -13.16
N VAL A 268 5.50 5.68 -13.90
CA VAL A 268 4.14 5.12 -14.08
C VAL A 268 3.57 4.64 -12.75
N LYS A 269 4.36 3.91 -11.95
CA LYS A 269 3.93 3.47 -10.61
C LYS A 269 3.60 4.63 -9.70
N TYR A 270 4.39 5.69 -9.71
CA TYR A 270 4.13 6.90 -8.94
C TYR A 270 2.81 7.55 -9.35
N LEU A 271 2.57 7.75 -10.65
CA LEU A 271 1.33 8.36 -11.12
C LEU A 271 0.11 7.53 -10.69
N LEU A 272 0.23 6.21 -10.69
CA LEU A 272 -0.83 5.31 -10.24
C LEU A 272 -1.03 5.30 -8.72
N ALA A 273 0.05 5.49 -7.95
CA ALA A 273 0.01 5.46 -6.49
C ALA A 273 -0.41 6.80 -5.88
N GLU A 274 0.09 7.92 -6.41
CA GLU A 274 -0.09 9.27 -5.87
C GLU A 274 -1.01 10.13 -6.76
N GLY A 275 -1.54 9.56 -7.85
CA GLY A 275 -2.45 10.25 -8.76
C GLY A 275 -3.75 10.71 -8.09
N ASP A 276 -4.19 10.03 -7.02
CA ASP A 276 -5.34 10.47 -6.25
C ASP A 276 -5.06 11.79 -5.52
N LYS A 277 -3.86 11.96 -4.95
CA LYS A 277 -3.40 13.20 -4.33
C LYS A 277 -3.21 14.33 -5.34
N TRP A 278 -2.82 14.03 -6.58
CA TRP A 278 -2.77 15.03 -7.66
C TRP A 278 -4.17 15.57 -8.00
N VAL A 279 -5.14 14.68 -8.21
CA VAL A 279 -6.55 15.05 -8.45
C VAL A 279 -7.10 15.84 -7.26
N LEU A 280 -6.81 15.39 -6.04
CA LEU A 280 -7.22 16.07 -4.82
C LEU A 280 -6.58 17.47 -4.70
N THR A 281 -5.30 17.62 -5.00
CA THR A 281 -4.58 18.91 -4.94
C THR A 281 -5.11 19.90 -5.98
N GLY A 282 -5.49 19.41 -7.16
CA GLY A 282 -6.01 20.25 -8.25
C GLY A 282 -7.46 20.70 -8.05
N PHE A 283 -8.31 19.89 -7.40
CA PHE A 283 -9.76 20.11 -7.41
C PHE A 283 -10.43 20.23 -6.04
N ALA A 284 -9.73 19.96 -4.93
CA ALA A 284 -10.31 20.02 -3.59
C ALA A 284 -9.76 21.17 -2.75
N SER A 285 -10.56 21.65 -1.78
CA SER A 285 -10.13 22.58 -0.75
C SER A 285 -9.24 21.88 0.30
N LEU A 286 -8.38 22.63 0.98
CA LEU A 286 -7.49 22.11 2.04
C LEU A 286 -8.26 21.38 3.15
N GLN A 287 -9.46 21.84 3.49
CA GLN A 287 -10.32 21.16 4.45
C GLN A 287 -10.74 19.78 3.95
N HIS A 288 -11.18 19.67 2.69
CA HIS A 288 -11.53 18.37 2.08
C HIS A 288 -10.32 17.45 1.94
N MET A 289 -9.13 17.99 1.69
CA MET A 289 -7.88 17.23 1.73
C MET A 289 -7.60 16.67 3.12
N GLY A 290 -7.80 17.47 4.17
CA GLY A 290 -7.63 17.06 5.56
C GLY A 290 -8.60 15.98 5.98
N VAL A 291 -9.88 16.12 5.60
CA VAL A 291 -10.90 15.09 5.84
C VAL A 291 -10.52 13.79 5.10
N TYR A 292 -10.16 13.87 3.82
CA TYR A 292 -9.77 12.69 3.03
C TYR A 292 -8.52 12.03 3.59
N GLY A 293 -7.47 12.79 3.92
CA GLY A 293 -6.22 12.27 4.48
C GLY A 293 -6.45 11.55 5.80
N LEU A 294 -7.28 12.11 6.69
CA LEU A 294 -7.60 11.49 7.98
C LEU A 294 -8.40 10.19 7.80
N VAL A 295 -9.41 10.22 6.92
CA VAL A 295 -10.26 9.06 6.61
C VAL A 295 -9.48 7.97 5.87
N SER A 296 -8.63 8.33 4.91
CA SER A 296 -7.79 7.40 4.17
C SER A 296 -6.76 6.74 5.08
N ASN A 297 -6.15 7.49 6.01
CA ASN A 297 -5.22 6.93 6.99
C ASN A 297 -5.89 5.92 7.94
N LEU A 298 -7.10 6.20 8.41
CA LEU A 298 -7.85 5.29 9.26
C LEU A 298 -8.44 4.10 8.48
N GLY A 299 -9.07 4.36 7.34
CA GLY A 299 -9.75 3.37 6.52
C GLY A 299 -8.80 2.41 5.82
N SER A 300 -7.60 2.85 5.42
CA SER A 300 -6.59 2.00 4.80
C SER A 300 -5.94 0.99 5.76
N LEU A 301 -6.18 1.08 7.06
CA LEU A 301 -5.71 0.08 8.03
C LEU A 301 -6.24 -1.32 7.71
N VAL A 302 -7.50 -1.43 7.30
CA VAL A 302 -8.13 -2.72 7.00
C VAL A 302 -7.48 -3.37 5.78
N PRO A 303 -7.36 -2.68 4.62
CA PRO A 303 -6.56 -3.17 3.50
C PRO A 303 -5.14 -3.55 3.89
N ARG A 304 -4.45 -2.72 4.67
CA ARG A 304 -3.07 -2.98 5.07
C ARG A 304 -2.97 -4.23 5.94
N ILE A 305 -3.81 -4.38 6.93
CA ILE A 305 -3.69 -5.43 7.96
C ILE A 305 -4.28 -6.76 7.48
N VAL A 306 -5.41 -6.71 6.79
CA VAL A 306 -6.19 -7.90 6.44
C VAL A 306 -6.02 -8.25 4.97
N PHE A 307 -6.28 -7.30 4.06
CA PHE A 307 -6.32 -7.62 2.63
C PHE A 307 -4.95 -7.86 2.03
N LEU A 308 -3.95 -7.03 2.36
CA LEU A 308 -2.61 -7.12 1.77
C LEU A 308 -1.92 -8.48 2.03
N PRO A 309 -1.91 -9.05 3.26
CA PRO A 309 -1.37 -10.39 3.47
C PRO A 309 -2.13 -11.47 2.69
N ILE A 310 -3.46 -11.33 2.58
CA ILE A 310 -4.28 -12.28 1.82
C ILE A 310 -4.02 -12.16 0.32
N GLU A 311 -3.82 -10.95 -0.18
CA GLU A 311 -3.46 -10.65 -1.56
C GLU A 311 -2.10 -11.27 -1.92
N GLU A 312 -1.07 -11.05 -1.09
CA GLU A 312 0.27 -11.63 -1.27
C GLU A 312 0.24 -13.17 -1.24
N ALA A 313 -0.53 -13.75 -0.31
CA ALA A 313 -0.72 -15.20 -0.22
C ALA A 313 -1.46 -15.75 -1.45
N THR A 314 -2.52 -15.07 -1.88
CA THR A 314 -3.31 -15.42 -3.08
C THR A 314 -2.41 -15.44 -4.30
N LYS A 315 -1.66 -14.35 -4.54
CA LYS A 315 -0.73 -14.25 -5.66
C LYS A 315 0.27 -15.41 -5.66
N THR A 316 0.86 -15.71 -4.50
CA THR A 316 1.82 -16.82 -4.35
C THR A 316 1.21 -18.18 -4.67
N ILE A 317 0.01 -18.47 -4.16
CA ILE A 317 -0.67 -19.76 -4.37
C ILE A 317 -1.02 -19.93 -5.86
N PHE A 318 -1.61 -18.92 -6.48
CA PHE A 318 -2.01 -19.00 -7.89
C PHE A 318 -0.82 -19.01 -8.85
N SER A 319 0.29 -18.36 -8.51
CA SER A 319 1.52 -18.45 -9.32
C SER A 319 2.08 -19.87 -9.32
N LYS A 320 2.11 -20.54 -8.16
CA LYS A 320 2.52 -21.95 -8.08
C LYS A 320 1.55 -22.88 -8.82
N LEU A 321 0.25 -22.64 -8.71
CA LEU A 321 -0.76 -23.39 -9.44
C LEU A 321 -0.59 -23.26 -10.96
N ALA A 322 -0.34 -22.03 -11.45
CA ALA A 322 -0.11 -21.77 -12.86
C ALA A 322 1.18 -22.43 -13.38
N LEU A 323 2.26 -22.43 -12.60
CA LEU A 323 3.50 -23.11 -12.95
C LEU A 323 3.32 -24.64 -13.04
N ALA A 324 2.65 -25.24 -12.05
CA ALA A 324 2.34 -26.67 -12.05
C ALA A 324 1.45 -27.06 -13.25
N GLN A 325 0.54 -26.19 -13.66
CA GLN A 325 -0.28 -26.39 -14.85
C GLN A 325 0.52 -26.27 -16.15
N LYS A 326 1.49 -25.35 -16.25
CA LYS A 326 2.37 -25.22 -17.42
C LYS A 326 3.23 -26.47 -17.59
N GLN A 327 3.88 -26.95 -16.53
CA GLN A 327 4.72 -28.16 -16.55
C GLN A 327 3.95 -29.44 -16.97
N LYS A 328 2.71 -29.61 -16.49
CA LYS A 328 1.85 -30.75 -16.89
C LYS A 328 1.29 -30.66 -18.31
N SER A 329 1.56 -29.59 -19.05
CA SER A 329 1.12 -29.47 -20.47
C SER A 329 2.07 -30.18 -21.43
N GLU A 330 3.31 -30.42 -21.01
CA GLU A 330 4.34 -31.05 -21.84
C GLU A 330 4.26 -32.59 -21.80
N ASP A 331 3.62 -33.15 -20.77
CA ASP A 331 3.34 -34.57 -20.63
C ASP A 331 1.88 -34.84 -21.05
N ASN A 332 1.68 -35.56 -22.15
CA ASN A 332 0.39 -35.64 -22.86
C ASN A 332 -0.72 -36.43 -22.14
N ASP A 333 -0.44 -37.09 -21.01
CA ASP A 333 -1.32 -38.13 -20.46
C ASP A 333 -2.35 -37.68 -19.41
N ASP A 334 -2.42 -36.40 -19.02
CA ASP A 334 -3.09 -36.04 -17.75
C ASP A 334 -4.10 -34.87 -17.82
N LYS A 335 -4.94 -34.85 -18.88
CA LYS A 335 -6.02 -33.84 -19.06
C LYS A 335 -7.00 -33.79 -17.89
N GLU A 336 -7.27 -34.91 -17.22
CA GLU A 336 -8.19 -34.99 -16.09
C GLU A 336 -7.62 -34.34 -14.82
N SER A 337 -6.33 -34.53 -14.54
CA SER A 337 -5.66 -33.92 -13.40
C SER A 337 -5.52 -32.39 -13.56
N LYS A 338 -5.31 -31.92 -14.80
CA LYS A 338 -5.33 -30.48 -15.14
C LYS A 338 -6.70 -29.85 -14.91
N LYS A 339 -7.77 -30.52 -15.32
CA LYS A 339 -9.15 -30.05 -15.11
C LYS A 339 -9.50 -29.99 -13.62
N LYS A 340 -9.10 -31.00 -12.84
CA LYS A 340 -9.32 -31.03 -11.38
C LYS A 340 -8.58 -29.88 -10.67
N SER A 341 -7.30 -29.68 -10.96
CA SER A 341 -6.49 -28.57 -10.43
C SER A 341 -7.11 -27.19 -10.70
N LEU A 342 -7.70 -27.00 -11.87
CA LEU A 342 -8.31 -25.74 -12.27
C LEU A 342 -9.68 -25.50 -11.59
N VAL A 343 -10.47 -26.56 -11.39
CA VAL A 343 -11.70 -26.50 -10.58
C VAL A 343 -11.39 -26.18 -9.12
N ASP A 344 -10.32 -26.77 -8.58
CA ASP A 344 -9.85 -26.48 -7.22
C ASP A 344 -9.40 -25.01 -7.10
N GLY A 345 -8.64 -24.51 -8.08
CA GLY A 345 -8.25 -23.09 -8.16
C GLY A 345 -9.46 -22.14 -8.25
N GLN A 346 -10.47 -22.48 -9.06
CA GLN A 346 -11.72 -21.71 -9.14
C GLN A 346 -12.45 -21.70 -7.80
N THR A 347 -12.51 -22.85 -7.14
CA THR A 347 -13.16 -23.00 -5.83
C THR A 347 -12.45 -22.15 -4.79
N LEU A 348 -11.12 -22.21 -4.73
CA LEU A 348 -10.31 -21.39 -3.83
C LEU A 348 -10.53 -19.89 -4.05
N LEU A 349 -10.55 -19.43 -5.31
CA LEU A 349 -10.82 -18.04 -5.63
C LEU A 349 -12.21 -17.60 -5.15
N LEU A 350 -13.24 -18.42 -5.38
CA LEU A 350 -14.59 -18.12 -4.91
C LEU A 350 -14.67 -18.04 -3.38
N VAL A 351 -13.93 -18.89 -2.67
CA VAL A 351 -13.82 -18.83 -1.20
C VAL A 351 -13.16 -17.54 -0.72
N LEU A 352 -12.05 -17.15 -1.36
CA LEU A 352 -11.34 -15.93 -1.01
C LEU A 352 -12.21 -14.69 -1.28
N LEU A 353 -12.88 -14.63 -2.43
CA LEU A 353 -13.82 -13.55 -2.76
C LEU A 353 -14.99 -13.51 -1.78
N LYS A 354 -15.51 -14.67 -1.38
CA LYS A 354 -16.57 -14.77 -0.37
C LYS A 354 -16.12 -14.24 0.98
N LEU A 355 -14.91 -14.58 1.40
CA LEU A 355 -14.30 -14.05 2.62
C LEU A 355 -14.16 -12.52 2.55
N MET A 356 -13.66 -11.98 1.43
CA MET A 356 -13.56 -10.53 1.23
C MET A 356 -14.92 -9.84 1.28
N ASN A 357 -15.94 -10.41 0.64
CA ASN A 357 -17.30 -9.89 0.69
C ASN A 357 -17.87 -9.92 2.11
N LEU A 358 -17.65 -10.98 2.89
CA LEU A 358 -18.09 -11.06 4.29
C LEU A 358 -17.43 -9.99 5.16
N VAL A 359 -16.11 -9.84 5.05
CA VAL A 359 -15.37 -8.79 5.77
C VAL A 359 -15.86 -7.41 5.34
N GLY A 360 -16.02 -7.17 4.03
CA GLY A 360 -16.57 -5.94 3.49
C GLY A 360 -17.98 -5.64 4.01
N LEU A 361 -18.87 -6.63 4.06
CA LEU A 361 -20.23 -6.49 4.60
C LEU A 361 -20.25 -6.09 6.06
N VAL A 362 -19.30 -6.58 6.88
CA VAL A 362 -19.16 -6.11 8.27
C VAL A 362 -18.88 -4.60 8.29
N PHE A 363 -17.96 -4.10 7.47
CA PHE A 363 -17.68 -2.65 7.41
C PHE A 363 -18.85 -1.85 6.86
N VAL A 364 -19.53 -2.34 5.83
CA VAL A 364 -20.68 -1.66 5.24
C VAL A 364 -21.85 -1.60 6.22
N CYS A 365 -22.17 -2.70 6.91
CA CYS A 365 -23.35 -2.78 7.78
C CYS A 365 -23.12 -2.13 9.15
N PHE A 366 -21.94 -2.30 9.74
CA PHE A 366 -21.63 -1.77 11.06
C PHE A 366 -20.79 -0.49 10.96
N GLY A 367 -19.72 -0.50 10.16
CA GLY A 367 -18.81 0.63 10.05
C GLY A 367 -19.49 1.95 9.65
N THR A 368 -20.48 1.90 8.75
CA THR A 368 -21.25 3.09 8.34
C THR A 368 -21.96 3.79 9.51
N SER A 369 -22.60 3.03 10.40
CA SER A 369 -23.31 3.57 11.57
C SER A 369 -22.37 4.01 12.70
N TYR A 370 -21.25 3.29 12.89
CA TYR A 370 -20.32 3.54 14.00
C TYR A 370 -19.17 4.50 13.67
N ALA A 371 -18.96 4.85 12.40
CA ALA A 371 -17.87 5.72 11.95
C ALA A 371 -17.81 7.07 12.69
N ASN A 372 -18.95 7.74 12.89
CA ASN A 372 -18.98 9.02 13.61
C ASN A 372 -18.56 8.84 15.09
N THR A 373 -19.05 7.80 15.76
CA THR A 373 -18.65 7.46 17.14
C THR A 373 -17.14 7.16 17.22
N LEU A 374 -16.60 6.44 16.24
CA LEU A 374 -15.16 6.14 16.18
C LEU A 374 -14.33 7.42 16.02
N VAL A 375 -14.72 8.31 15.11
CA VAL A 375 -14.04 9.60 14.89
C VAL A 375 -14.12 10.49 16.12
N LEU A 376 -15.26 10.53 16.81
CA LEU A 376 -15.42 11.28 18.06
C LEU A 376 -14.41 10.80 19.12
N LEU A 377 -14.24 9.49 19.27
CA LEU A 377 -13.32 8.90 20.26
C LEU A 377 -11.85 9.13 19.90
N LEU A 378 -11.49 8.94 18.64
CA LEU A 378 -10.10 9.03 18.18
C LEU A 378 -9.63 10.46 17.97
N TYR A 379 -10.43 11.27 17.28
CA TYR A 379 -10.05 12.59 16.78
C TYR A 379 -10.78 13.75 17.47
N GLY A 380 -11.80 13.48 18.28
CA GLY A 380 -12.53 14.49 19.04
C GLY A 380 -13.78 15.03 18.34
N ALA A 381 -14.56 15.80 19.10
CA ALA A 381 -15.88 16.28 18.70
C ALA A 381 -15.85 17.29 17.54
N GLU A 382 -14.81 18.11 17.47
CA GLU A 382 -14.64 19.12 16.43
C GLU A 382 -14.53 18.47 15.04
N LYS A 383 -13.63 17.50 14.89
CA LYS A 383 -13.42 16.78 13.63
C LYS A 383 -14.63 15.95 13.22
N ALA A 384 -15.32 15.36 14.20
CA ALA A 384 -16.56 14.65 13.97
C ALA A 384 -17.65 15.56 13.37
N ARG A 385 -17.77 16.81 13.87
CA ARG A 385 -18.70 17.82 13.35
C ARG A 385 -18.30 18.37 11.97
N GLN A 386 -17.01 18.43 11.66
CA GLN A 386 -16.47 18.89 10.37
C GLN A 386 -16.59 17.85 9.24
N GLY A 387 -17.44 16.81 9.39
CA GLY A 387 -17.76 15.87 8.31
C GLY A 387 -16.82 14.66 8.18
N VAL A 388 -15.80 14.52 9.03
CA VAL A 388 -14.90 13.34 9.03
C VAL A 388 -15.67 12.05 9.30
N GLY A 389 -16.66 12.09 10.21
CA GLY A 389 -17.51 10.94 10.50
C GLY A 389 -18.29 10.45 9.28
N ALA A 390 -18.89 11.38 8.52
CA ALA A 390 -19.65 11.05 7.32
C ALA A 390 -18.74 10.52 6.19
N ALA A 391 -17.56 11.13 6.01
CA ALA A 391 -16.57 10.65 5.05
C ALA A 391 -16.06 9.25 5.39
N LEU A 392 -15.82 8.95 6.68
CA LEU A 392 -15.47 7.61 7.12
C LEU A 392 -16.60 6.60 6.88
N SER A 393 -17.87 6.98 7.08
CA SER A 393 -19.01 6.13 6.74
C SER A 393 -19.02 5.76 5.25
N VAL A 394 -18.80 6.71 4.35
CA VAL A 394 -18.70 6.43 2.90
C VAL A 394 -17.45 5.59 2.59
N TYR A 395 -16.34 5.80 3.28
CA TYR A 395 -15.15 4.95 3.13
C TYR A 395 -15.42 3.50 3.56
N CYS A 396 -16.29 3.24 4.53
CA CYS A 396 -16.72 1.87 4.85
C CYS A 396 -17.41 1.17 3.68
N VAL A 397 -18.06 1.91 2.78
CA VAL A 397 -18.61 1.38 1.51
C VAL A 397 -17.50 1.09 0.50
N TYR A 398 -16.39 1.82 0.57
CA TYR A 398 -15.22 1.61 -0.29
C TYR A 398 -14.41 0.36 0.08
N ILE A 399 -14.34 -0.02 1.37
CA ILE A 399 -13.58 -1.18 1.86
C ILE A 399 -13.88 -2.50 1.11
N PRO A 400 -15.14 -2.92 0.88
CA PRO A 400 -15.44 -4.11 0.07
C PRO A 400 -14.81 -4.08 -1.32
N PHE A 401 -14.79 -2.93 -1.99
CA PHE A 401 -14.18 -2.79 -3.30
C PHE A 401 -12.67 -3.05 -3.24
N LEU A 402 -11.99 -2.53 -2.23
CA LEU A 402 -10.55 -2.78 -2.02
C LEU A 402 -10.26 -4.27 -1.82
N GLY A 403 -11.06 -4.96 -1.01
CA GLY A 403 -10.86 -6.40 -0.74
C GLY A 403 -11.08 -7.27 -1.98
N VAL A 404 -12.18 -7.04 -2.70
CA VAL A 404 -12.52 -7.79 -3.93
C VAL A 404 -11.51 -7.49 -5.05
N ASN A 405 -11.11 -6.22 -5.20
CA ASN A 405 -10.09 -5.82 -6.18
C ASN A 405 -8.76 -6.50 -5.89
N GLY A 406 -8.24 -6.43 -4.65
CA GLY A 406 -6.95 -7.01 -4.29
C GLY A 406 -6.86 -8.50 -4.62
N VAL A 407 -7.83 -9.31 -4.19
CA VAL A 407 -7.85 -10.75 -4.50
C VAL A 407 -7.96 -11.02 -6.00
N SER A 408 -8.85 -10.30 -6.71
CA SER A 408 -9.06 -10.54 -8.14
C SER A 408 -7.82 -10.19 -8.96
N GLU A 409 -7.20 -9.05 -8.67
CA GLU A 409 -6.02 -8.54 -9.36
C GLU A 409 -4.77 -9.37 -9.04
N ALA A 410 -4.62 -9.84 -7.80
CA ALA A 410 -3.58 -10.78 -7.43
C ALA A 410 -3.62 -12.07 -8.27
N VAL A 411 -4.81 -12.63 -8.51
CA VAL A 411 -4.94 -13.82 -9.36
C VAL A 411 -4.64 -13.49 -10.81
N VAL A 412 -5.15 -12.38 -11.36
CA VAL A 412 -4.83 -11.95 -12.73
C VAL A 412 -3.32 -11.79 -12.92
N HIS A 413 -2.63 -11.15 -11.97
CA HIS A 413 -1.16 -11.04 -12.00
C HIS A 413 -0.42 -12.35 -11.84
N ALA A 414 -1.03 -13.35 -11.21
CA ALA A 414 -0.41 -14.64 -10.97
C ALA A 414 -0.53 -15.60 -12.16
N ILE A 415 -1.64 -15.52 -12.92
CA ILE A 415 -1.95 -16.44 -14.03
C ILE A 415 -1.85 -15.80 -15.41
N GLY A 416 -1.89 -14.46 -15.49
CA GLY A 416 -1.92 -13.74 -16.76
C GLY A 416 -0.59 -13.79 -17.50
N ASP A 417 -0.64 -14.01 -18.81
CA ASP A 417 0.52 -13.90 -19.68
C ASP A 417 0.90 -12.43 -19.95
N ASP A 418 2.10 -12.18 -20.47
CA ASP A 418 2.64 -10.83 -20.66
C ASP A 418 1.71 -9.89 -21.44
N HIS A 419 0.99 -10.43 -22.43
CA HIS A 419 0.02 -9.67 -23.21
C HIS A 419 -1.17 -9.19 -22.36
N GLU A 420 -1.70 -10.05 -21.49
CA GLU A 420 -2.83 -9.75 -20.60
C GLU A 420 -2.43 -8.77 -19.49
N LEU A 421 -1.21 -8.91 -18.97
CA LEU A 421 -0.64 -7.97 -18.01
C LEU A 421 -0.39 -6.59 -18.63
N MET A 422 0.12 -6.55 -19.86
CA MET A 422 0.29 -5.29 -20.59
C MET A 422 -1.07 -4.63 -20.88
N ARG A 423 -2.09 -5.42 -21.22
CA ARG A 423 -3.46 -4.92 -21.39
C ARG A 423 -4.03 -4.34 -20.10
N LEU A 424 -3.85 -5.04 -18.97
CA LEU A 424 -4.26 -4.56 -17.64
C LEU A 424 -3.58 -3.21 -17.31
N ASN A 425 -2.27 -3.09 -17.53
CA ASN A 425 -1.52 -1.85 -17.28
C ASN A 425 -2.02 -0.68 -18.15
N LYS A 426 -2.33 -0.92 -19.44
CA LYS A 426 -2.92 0.09 -20.32
C LYS A 426 -4.31 0.52 -19.84
N LEU A 427 -5.14 -0.46 -19.46
CA LEU A 427 -6.49 -0.19 -18.95
C LEU A 427 -6.48 0.53 -17.61
N LEU A 428 -5.46 0.32 -16.77
CA LEU A 428 -5.30 1.04 -15.52
C LEU A 428 -5.15 2.56 -15.74
N GLY A 429 -4.47 2.98 -16.82
CA GLY A 429 -4.44 4.39 -17.25
C GLY A 429 -5.82 4.92 -17.66
N VAL A 430 -6.64 4.10 -18.35
CA VAL A 430 -8.03 4.45 -18.69
C VAL A 430 -8.90 4.55 -17.44
N PHE A 431 -8.76 3.62 -16.49
CA PHE A 431 -9.48 3.66 -15.22
C PHE A 431 -9.10 4.89 -14.39
N PHE A 432 -7.83 5.31 -14.43
CA PHE A 432 -7.39 6.56 -13.82
C PHE A 432 -8.05 7.78 -14.49
N ALA A 433 -8.19 7.80 -15.81
CA ALA A 433 -8.91 8.88 -16.50
C ALA A 433 -10.40 8.92 -16.11
N ILE A 434 -11.06 7.75 -16.01
CA ILE A 434 -12.44 7.63 -15.53
C ILE A 434 -12.56 8.10 -14.09
N TYR A 435 -11.60 7.75 -13.23
CA TYR A 435 -11.51 8.22 -11.86
C TYR A 435 -11.41 9.75 -11.80
N ALA A 436 -10.46 10.35 -12.51
CA ALA A 436 -10.25 11.80 -12.52
C ALA A 436 -11.50 12.53 -13.03
N PHE A 437 -12.14 12.03 -14.09
CA PHE A 437 -13.40 12.55 -14.60
C PHE A 437 -14.55 12.42 -13.57
N SER A 438 -14.67 11.27 -12.92
CA SER A 438 -15.69 11.06 -11.88
C SER A 438 -15.46 11.97 -10.67
N ALA A 439 -14.21 12.17 -10.27
CA ALA A 439 -13.84 13.07 -9.17
C ALA A 439 -14.17 14.53 -9.52
N LEU A 440 -13.91 14.95 -10.76
CA LEU A 440 -14.31 16.26 -11.26
C LEU A 440 -15.82 16.46 -11.20
N VAL A 441 -16.61 15.52 -11.72
CA VAL A 441 -18.07 15.61 -11.70
C VAL A 441 -18.61 15.63 -10.27
N PHE A 442 -18.16 14.71 -9.41
CA PHE A 442 -18.68 14.59 -8.05
C PHE A 442 -18.25 15.76 -7.15
N MET A 443 -17.08 16.35 -7.38
CA MET A 443 -16.61 17.48 -6.58
C MET A 443 -17.09 18.84 -7.09
N GLN A 444 -17.08 19.09 -8.41
CA GLN A 444 -17.37 20.41 -8.97
C GLN A 444 -18.81 20.58 -9.46
N VAL A 445 -19.46 19.51 -9.94
CA VAL A 445 -20.83 19.59 -10.48
C VAL A 445 -21.86 19.27 -9.41
N LEU A 446 -21.56 18.30 -8.54
CA LEU A 446 -22.48 17.85 -7.50
C LEU A 446 -22.19 18.43 -6.10
N ASP A 447 -21.06 19.12 -5.93
CA ASP A 447 -20.60 19.70 -4.65
C ASP A 447 -20.58 18.70 -3.48
N TRP A 448 -20.28 17.42 -3.75
CA TRP A 448 -20.21 16.38 -2.70
C TRP A 448 -18.91 16.39 -1.90
N GLY A 449 -17.96 17.27 -2.26
CA GLY A 449 -16.67 17.42 -1.59
C GLY A 449 -15.94 16.08 -1.41
N THR A 450 -15.44 15.81 -0.19
CA THR A 450 -14.72 14.58 0.13
C THR A 450 -15.53 13.30 -0.11
N LEU A 451 -16.87 13.33 0.06
CA LEU A 451 -17.71 12.16 -0.20
C LEU A 451 -17.68 11.79 -1.68
N GLY A 452 -17.75 12.80 -2.55
CA GLY A 452 -17.62 12.65 -3.99
C GLY A 452 -16.30 11.99 -4.38
N LEU A 453 -15.18 12.40 -3.77
CA LEU A 453 -13.87 11.80 -4.05
C LEU A 453 -13.80 10.30 -3.68
N ILE A 454 -14.33 9.92 -2.52
CA ILE A 454 -14.37 8.51 -2.10
C ILE A 454 -15.24 7.71 -3.07
N LEU A 455 -16.38 8.26 -3.51
CA LEU A 455 -17.24 7.62 -4.50
C LEU A 455 -16.58 7.48 -5.87
N ALA A 456 -15.78 8.48 -6.31
CA ALA A 456 -14.98 8.37 -7.53
C ALA A 456 -13.98 7.22 -7.46
N ASN A 457 -13.37 7.01 -6.28
CA ASN A 457 -12.52 5.85 -6.04
C ASN A 457 -13.31 4.52 -6.06
N CYS A 458 -14.55 4.49 -5.58
CA CYS A 458 -15.43 3.33 -5.74
C CYS A 458 -15.68 3.03 -7.23
N VAL A 459 -15.91 4.04 -8.07
CA VAL A 459 -16.07 3.86 -9.53
C VAL A 459 -14.80 3.27 -10.15
N ASN A 460 -13.63 3.80 -9.79
CA ASN A 460 -12.33 3.27 -10.25
C ASN A 460 -12.17 1.79 -9.91
N MET A 461 -12.40 1.43 -8.64
CA MET A 461 -12.28 0.04 -8.20
C MET A 461 -13.35 -0.86 -8.81
N ALA A 462 -14.57 -0.37 -9.05
CA ALA A 462 -15.61 -1.13 -9.74
C ALA A 462 -15.19 -1.49 -11.17
N CYS A 463 -14.65 -0.54 -11.94
CA CYS A 463 -14.12 -0.80 -13.28
C CYS A 463 -13.01 -1.86 -13.26
N ARG A 464 -12.06 -1.75 -12.31
CA ARG A 464 -10.98 -2.74 -12.14
C ARG A 464 -11.50 -4.14 -11.79
N ILE A 465 -12.44 -4.22 -10.86
CA ILE A 465 -13.07 -5.49 -10.45
C ILE A 465 -13.78 -6.12 -11.64
N LEU A 466 -14.60 -5.35 -12.37
CA LEU A 466 -15.33 -5.85 -13.54
C LEU A 466 -14.37 -6.41 -14.60
N TYR A 467 -13.27 -5.70 -14.88
CA TYR A 467 -12.24 -6.22 -15.79
C TYR A 467 -11.64 -7.53 -15.28
N CYS A 468 -11.17 -7.57 -14.02
CA CYS A 468 -10.55 -8.78 -13.48
C CYS A 468 -11.52 -9.97 -13.46
N LEU A 469 -12.78 -9.77 -13.07
CA LEU A 469 -13.78 -10.84 -13.02
C LEU A 469 -14.19 -11.33 -14.40
N THR A 470 -14.22 -10.46 -15.41
CA THR A 470 -14.48 -10.89 -16.80
C THR A 470 -13.32 -11.69 -17.37
N PHE A 471 -12.08 -11.32 -17.06
CA PHE A 471 -10.89 -12.11 -17.37
C PHE A 471 -10.93 -13.48 -16.69
N LEU A 472 -11.14 -13.51 -15.36
CA LEU A 472 -11.18 -14.75 -14.58
C LEU A 472 -12.32 -15.67 -15.03
N ALA A 473 -13.51 -15.12 -15.30
CA ALA A 473 -14.62 -15.90 -15.82
C ALA A 473 -14.29 -16.52 -17.19
N SER A 474 -13.52 -15.84 -18.03
CA SER A 474 -13.07 -16.35 -19.33
C SER A 474 -12.00 -17.44 -19.16
N TYR A 475 -11.01 -17.21 -18.30
CA TYR A 475 -9.92 -18.14 -17.99
C TYR A 475 -10.46 -19.49 -17.47
N PHE A 476 -11.33 -19.47 -16.46
CA PHE A 476 -11.91 -20.71 -15.91
C PHE A 476 -12.92 -21.37 -16.85
N ARG A 477 -13.49 -20.64 -17.82
CA ARG A 477 -14.45 -21.18 -18.81
C ARG A 477 -13.77 -21.83 -20.02
N GLN A 478 -12.61 -21.34 -20.46
CA GLN A 478 -11.82 -21.97 -21.52
C GLN A 478 -11.46 -23.43 -21.20
N VAL A 479 -11.55 -23.85 -19.94
CA VAL A 479 -11.22 -25.21 -19.46
C VAL A 479 -12.45 -26.01 -18.96
N SER A 480 -13.64 -25.40 -18.84
CA SER A 480 -14.89 -26.09 -18.45
C SER A 480 -16.10 -25.61 -19.30
N PRO A 481 -16.45 -26.30 -20.40
CA PRO A 481 -17.34 -25.79 -21.44
C PRO A 481 -18.83 -26.08 -21.17
N LYS A 482 -19.39 -25.60 -20.04
CA LYS A 482 -20.80 -25.88 -19.68
C LYS A 482 -21.75 -24.67 -19.55
N ALA A 483 -21.41 -23.49 -20.06
CA ALA A 483 -22.37 -22.38 -20.11
C ALA A 483 -22.30 -21.68 -21.47
N HIS A 484 -23.46 -21.49 -22.12
CA HIS A 484 -23.66 -20.74 -23.35
C HIS A 484 -24.18 -19.34 -22.98
N SER A 485 -23.29 -18.36 -22.89
CA SER A 485 -23.66 -16.93 -22.85
C SER A 485 -22.63 -16.14 -23.66
N SER A 486 -23.12 -15.31 -24.58
CA SER A 486 -22.35 -14.56 -25.59
C SER A 486 -21.61 -13.36 -25.02
N ASN A 487 -21.97 -12.87 -23.83
CA ASN A 487 -21.44 -11.61 -23.29
C ASN A 487 -20.45 -11.85 -22.16
N SER A 488 -19.16 -11.56 -22.39
CA SER A 488 -18.08 -11.67 -21.39
C SER A 488 -18.37 -10.89 -20.11
N PHE A 489 -19.03 -9.72 -20.23
CA PHE A 489 -19.45 -8.89 -19.10
C PHE A 489 -20.45 -9.58 -18.17
N LEU A 490 -21.51 -10.18 -18.72
CA LEU A 490 -22.52 -10.91 -17.93
C LEU A 490 -21.91 -12.12 -17.22
N ASN A 491 -20.88 -12.74 -17.82
CA ASN A 491 -20.17 -13.84 -17.18
C ASN A 491 -19.40 -13.38 -15.93
N GLY A 492 -18.72 -12.22 -16.00
CA GLY A 492 -18.06 -11.62 -14.84
C GLY A 492 -19.04 -11.34 -13.68
N ILE A 493 -20.22 -10.79 -13.98
CA ILE A 493 -21.27 -10.54 -12.98
C ILE A 493 -21.79 -11.87 -12.40
N SER A 494 -22.01 -12.88 -13.24
CA SER A 494 -22.45 -14.20 -12.78
C SER A 494 -21.42 -14.86 -11.85
N PHE A 495 -20.13 -14.65 -12.13
CA PHE A 495 -19.01 -15.13 -11.33
C PHE A 495 -18.96 -14.42 -9.98
N TRP A 496 -19.13 -13.09 -9.96
CA TRP A 496 -19.26 -12.32 -8.72
C TRP A 496 -20.44 -12.79 -7.87
N ARG A 497 -21.61 -13.00 -8.48
CA ARG A 497 -22.82 -13.45 -7.77
C ARG A 497 -22.61 -14.80 -7.06
N ARG A 498 -21.77 -15.68 -7.60
CA ARG A 498 -21.41 -16.96 -6.96
C ARG A 498 -20.52 -16.80 -5.73
N SER A 499 -19.80 -15.68 -5.62
CA SER A 499 -18.96 -15.36 -4.47
C SER A 499 -19.73 -14.71 -3.31
N LEU A 500 -21.02 -14.41 -3.47
CA LEU A 500 -21.81 -13.80 -2.40
C LEU A 500 -22.18 -14.82 -1.30
N PRO A 501 -22.32 -14.37 -0.04
CA PRO A 501 -22.84 -15.19 1.06
C PRO A 501 -24.25 -15.73 0.82
N ASP A 502 -24.64 -16.70 1.65
CA ASP A 502 -26.01 -17.23 1.63
C ASP A 502 -27.05 -16.11 1.84
N ARG A 503 -28.23 -16.24 1.23
CA ARG A 503 -29.28 -15.22 1.27
C ARG A 503 -29.72 -14.89 2.69
N LEU A 504 -29.69 -15.85 3.62
CA LEU A 504 -30.05 -15.63 5.02
C LEU A 504 -28.97 -14.83 5.77
N VAL A 505 -27.70 -15.05 5.44
CA VAL A 505 -26.59 -14.26 5.98
C VAL A 505 -26.68 -12.82 5.46
N MET A 506 -26.98 -12.65 4.18
CA MET A 506 -27.24 -11.34 3.59
C MET A 506 -28.44 -10.63 4.24
N ALA A 507 -29.53 -11.35 4.49
CA ALA A 507 -30.69 -10.81 5.19
C ALA A 507 -30.36 -10.41 6.63
N ALA A 508 -29.56 -11.20 7.35
CA ALA A 508 -29.09 -10.87 8.68
C ALA A 508 -28.26 -9.57 8.67
N PHE A 509 -27.28 -9.45 7.77
CA PHE A 509 -26.49 -8.22 7.59
C PHE A 509 -27.37 -7.00 7.29
N PHE A 510 -28.32 -7.14 6.36
CA PHE A 510 -29.25 -6.07 6.02
C PHE A 510 -30.13 -5.67 7.21
N SER A 511 -30.67 -6.64 7.96
CA SER A 511 -31.47 -6.37 9.16
C SER A 511 -30.65 -5.64 10.23
N SER A 512 -29.40 -6.05 10.44
CA SER A 512 -28.50 -5.38 11.38
C SER A 512 -28.14 -3.98 10.93
N MET A 513 -27.87 -3.75 9.65
CA MET A 513 -27.64 -2.41 9.10
C MET A 513 -28.83 -1.49 9.36
N VAL A 514 -30.06 -1.96 9.12
CA VAL A 514 -31.27 -1.17 9.38
C VAL A 514 -31.41 -0.86 10.87
N LEU A 515 -31.23 -1.85 11.75
CA LEU A 515 -31.31 -1.67 13.20
C LEU A 515 -30.25 -0.70 13.74
N THR A 516 -28.99 -0.81 13.28
CA THR A 516 -27.92 0.09 13.69
C THR A 516 -28.12 1.50 13.14
N ALA A 517 -28.63 1.64 11.92
CA ALA A 517 -28.97 2.95 11.34
C ALA A 517 -30.13 3.64 12.10
N ILE A 518 -31.16 2.89 12.48
CA ILE A 518 -32.25 3.41 13.32
C ILE A 518 -31.71 3.82 14.69
N SER A 519 -30.91 2.95 15.32
CA SER A 519 -30.26 3.23 16.61
C SER A 519 -29.42 4.50 16.57
N GLN A 520 -28.65 4.70 15.49
CA GLN A 520 -27.85 5.90 15.28
C GLN A 520 -28.74 7.15 15.22
N ARG A 521 -29.83 7.12 14.43
CA ARG A 521 -30.72 8.28 14.29
C ARG A 521 -31.45 8.61 15.60
N VAL A 522 -31.91 7.60 16.33
CA VAL A 522 -32.68 7.78 17.57
C VAL A 522 -31.79 8.22 18.73
N LEU A 523 -30.63 7.57 18.92
CA LEU A 523 -29.76 7.84 20.07
C LEU A 523 -28.81 9.01 19.84
N LEU A 524 -28.35 9.23 18.61
CA LEU A 524 -27.32 10.23 18.28
C LEU A 524 -27.87 11.41 17.46
N GLY A 525 -29.18 11.48 17.22
CA GLY A 525 -29.80 12.60 16.48
C GLY A 525 -29.90 13.92 17.25
N SER A 526 -29.61 13.91 18.55
CA SER A 526 -29.64 15.10 19.41
C SER A 526 -28.30 15.85 19.38
N ALA A 527 -28.32 17.18 19.34
CA ALA A 527 -27.12 18.03 19.24
C ALA A 527 -26.15 17.91 20.43
N SER A 528 -26.63 17.42 21.58
CA SER A 528 -25.82 17.18 22.78
C SER A 528 -25.03 15.86 22.68
N ILE A 529 -23.70 15.96 22.79
CA ILE A 529 -22.79 14.81 22.82
C ILE A 529 -22.88 14.18 24.20
N SER A 530 -23.64 13.09 24.33
CA SER A 530 -23.72 12.29 25.55
C SER A 530 -22.99 10.97 25.36
N LEU A 531 -21.90 10.76 26.11
CA LEU A 531 -21.14 9.50 26.08
C LEU A 531 -22.00 8.28 26.40
N VAL A 532 -23.02 8.45 27.26
CA VAL A 532 -23.97 7.39 27.60
C VAL A 532 -24.78 6.95 26.38
N ARG A 533 -25.24 7.90 25.55
CA ARG A 533 -25.98 7.58 24.31
C ARG A 533 -25.10 6.88 23.28
N HIS A 534 -23.84 7.28 23.16
CA HIS A 534 -22.86 6.55 22.34
C HIS A 534 -22.61 5.13 22.87
N ALA A 535 -22.50 4.95 24.19
CA ALA A 535 -22.33 3.62 24.79
C ALA A 535 -23.55 2.71 24.53
N LEU A 536 -24.78 3.24 24.65
CA LEU A 536 -26.01 2.52 24.31
C LEU A 536 -26.05 2.14 22.82
N HIS A 537 -25.67 3.05 21.93
CA HIS A 537 -25.60 2.78 20.49
C HIS A 537 -24.59 1.66 20.19
N VAL A 538 -23.43 1.66 20.85
CA VAL A 538 -22.44 0.59 20.74
C VAL A 538 -22.98 -0.73 21.26
N ALA A 539 -23.72 -0.74 22.38
CA ALA A 539 -24.34 -1.95 22.91
C ALA A 539 -25.33 -2.59 21.92
N VAL A 540 -26.17 -1.79 21.26
CA VAL A 540 -27.06 -2.28 20.18
C VAL A 540 -26.25 -2.92 19.05
N GLY A 541 -25.12 -2.33 18.70
CA GLY A 541 -24.20 -2.85 17.69
C GLY A 541 -23.62 -4.20 18.06
N VAL A 542 -23.16 -4.35 19.29
CA VAL A 542 -22.61 -5.62 19.81
C VAL A 542 -23.65 -6.73 19.74
N VAL A 543 -24.90 -6.46 20.12
CA VAL A 543 -25.99 -7.44 20.04
C VAL A 543 -26.30 -7.81 18.59
N CYS A 544 -26.43 -6.82 17.69
CA CYS A 544 -26.67 -7.07 16.26
C CYS A 544 -25.52 -7.85 15.63
N PHE A 545 -24.28 -7.49 15.95
CA PHE A 545 -23.08 -8.16 15.46
C PHE A 545 -23.03 -9.61 15.94
N GLY A 546 -23.29 -9.87 17.23
CA GLY A 546 -23.42 -11.22 17.78
C GLY A 546 -24.47 -12.06 17.04
N GLY A 547 -25.64 -11.48 16.75
CA GLY A 547 -26.69 -12.10 15.94
C GLY A 547 -26.23 -12.45 14.52
N THR A 548 -25.54 -11.54 13.83
CA THR A 548 -25.01 -11.79 12.48
C THR A 548 -23.92 -12.86 12.45
N ILE A 549 -23.01 -12.85 13.42
CA ILE A 549 -21.99 -13.90 13.56
C ILE A 549 -22.64 -15.25 13.83
N LEU A 550 -23.67 -15.30 14.68
CA LEU A 550 -24.39 -16.53 14.95
C LEU A 550 -25.10 -17.06 13.69
N ALA A 551 -25.74 -16.19 12.90
CA ALA A 551 -26.35 -16.56 11.62
C ALA A 551 -25.31 -17.08 10.62
N LEU A 552 -24.16 -16.40 10.52
CA LEU A 552 -23.02 -16.84 9.72
C LEU A 552 -22.51 -18.21 10.19
N TYR A 553 -22.36 -18.41 11.50
CA TYR A 553 -21.93 -19.68 12.06
C TYR A 553 -22.92 -20.80 11.74
N ILE A 554 -24.22 -20.60 11.96
CA ILE A 554 -25.23 -21.64 11.72
C ILE A 554 -25.30 -22.03 10.24
N LYS A 555 -25.26 -21.05 9.33
CA LYS A 555 -25.47 -21.30 7.89
C LYS A 555 -24.19 -21.65 7.14
N GLU A 556 -23.05 -21.14 7.56
CA GLU A 556 -21.79 -21.34 6.85
C GLU A 556 -20.79 -22.26 7.56
N ARG A 557 -21.07 -22.79 8.75
CA ARG A 557 -20.20 -23.77 9.43
C ARG A 557 -19.89 -24.99 8.57
N HIS A 558 -20.86 -25.48 7.78
CA HIS A 558 -20.63 -26.60 6.88
C HIS A 558 -19.76 -26.21 5.68
N LEU A 559 -19.95 -25.01 5.11
CA LEU A 559 -19.22 -24.56 3.92
C LEU A 559 -17.78 -24.14 4.25
N LEU A 560 -17.60 -23.30 5.27
CA LEU A 560 -16.27 -22.88 5.74
C LEU A 560 -15.53 -24.07 6.36
N GLY A 561 -16.20 -24.90 7.17
CA GLY A 561 -15.60 -26.08 7.79
C GLY A 561 -15.22 -27.18 6.80
N ALA A 562 -16.05 -27.45 5.78
CA ALA A 562 -15.72 -28.42 4.74
C ALA A 562 -14.63 -27.90 3.79
N GLN A 563 -14.60 -26.61 3.48
CA GLN A 563 -13.58 -26.05 2.57
C GLN A 563 -12.23 -25.79 3.27
N LEU A 564 -12.22 -25.42 4.56
CA LEU A 564 -11.00 -25.48 5.38
C LEU A 564 -10.50 -26.92 5.55
N LYS A 565 -11.40 -27.90 5.74
CA LYS A 565 -11.01 -29.32 5.74
C LYS A 565 -10.52 -29.81 4.37
N ALA A 566 -11.06 -29.33 3.26
CA ALA A 566 -10.59 -29.67 1.92
C ALA A 566 -9.19 -29.07 1.65
N LEU A 567 -8.93 -27.84 2.07
CA LEU A 567 -7.60 -27.22 2.04
C LEU A 567 -6.60 -27.97 2.93
N ARG A 568 -7.03 -28.44 4.10
CA ARG A 568 -6.21 -29.27 5.00
C ARG A 568 -6.09 -30.74 4.54
N GLY A 569 -7.05 -31.22 3.76
CA GLY A 569 -7.14 -32.58 3.23
C GLY A 569 -6.38 -32.75 1.92
N GLN A 570 -6.26 -31.71 1.09
CA GLN A 570 -5.32 -31.67 -0.04
C GLN A 570 -3.86 -31.68 0.44
N SER A 571 -3.59 -31.17 1.65
CA SER A 571 -2.30 -31.36 2.32
C SER A 571 -2.06 -32.79 2.81
N LYS A 572 -3.09 -33.66 2.85
CA LYS A 572 -2.96 -35.08 3.25
C LYS A 572 -3.07 -36.05 2.07
N ALA A 573 -3.77 -35.69 0.99
CA ALA A 573 -3.95 -36.55 -0.19
C ALA A 573 -2.71 -36.61 -1.11
N HIS A 574 -1.58 -36.06 -0.68
CA HIS A 574 -0.29 -36.17 -1.37
C HIS A 574 0.72 -37.07 -0.62
N ASP A 575 0.26 -37.68 0.48
CA ASP A 575 1.04 -38.50 1.43
C ASP A 575 0.71 -40.01 1.36
N ASP A 576 -0.17 -40.43 0.44
CA ASP A 576 -0.30 -41.83 0.00
C ASP A 576 0.13 -41.92 -1.48
#